data_AF-A0A9P8P7T6-F1
#
_entry.id   AF-A0A9P8P7T6-F1
#
_cell.length_a   1.000
_cell.length_b   1.000
_cell.length_c   1.000
_cell.angle_alpha   90.00
_cell.angle_beta   90.00
_cell.angle_gamma   90.00
#
_symmetry.space_group_name_H-M   'P 1'
#
loop_
_entity.id
_entity.type
_entity.pdbx_description
1 polymer ?
#
loop_
_entity_poly.entity_id
_entity_poly.type
_entity_poly.pdbx_seq_one_letter_code
_entity_poly.pdbx_strand_id
1 'polypeptide(L)'
;MLRCALARQLSTARGLLQSSVKEGTALNINVFKTGKSPVALKDEEYPAWLWRVLDKEAQEAELKTADPFKYMRKQAKKVHKQKLKHNNFLAALKK
;
A
#
# COMPACT_ATOMS: atom_id res chain seq x y z
N MET A 1 0.67 6.15 -34.08
CA MET A 1 0.66 5.10 -33.02
C MET A 1 0.73 5.79 -31.66
N LEU A 2 -0.41 6.31 -31.17
CA LEU A 2 -0.48 7.04 -29.90
C LEU A 2 -0.58 6.04 -28.74
N ARG A 3 0.45 6.00 -27.89
CA ARG A 3 0.38 5.28 -26.61
C ARG A 3 -0.17 6.25 -25.55
N CYS A 4 -1.47 6.17 -25.29
CA CYS A 4 -2.07 6.76 -24.09
C CYS A 4 -1.52 6.03 -22.87
N ALA A 5 -0.52 6.63 -22.21
CA ALA A 5 -0.17 6.25 -20.85
C ALA A 5 -1.26 6.78 -19.92
N LEU A 6 -2.26 5.95 -19.62
CA LEU A 6 -3.21 6.20 -18.53
C LEU A 6 -2.45 6.11 -17.21
N ALA A 7 -1.89 7.23 -16.78
CA ALA A 7 -1.37 7.39 -15.43
C ALA A 7 -2.55 7.22 -14.46
N ARG A 8 -2.51 6.17 -13.65
CA ARG A 8 -3.51 5.90 -12.62
C ARG A 8 -3.41 7.01 -11.56
N GLN A 9 -4.34 7.95 -11.60
CA GLN A 9 -4.50 8.95 -10.55
C GLN A 9 -4.97 8.23 -9.28
N LEU A 10 -4.08 8.09 -8.29
CA LEU A 10 -4.50 7.74 -6.94
C LEU A 10 -5.09 9.00 -6.31
N SER A 11 -6.40 8.99 -6.05
CA SER A 11 -7.13 10.06 -5.40
C SER A 11 -6.73 10.17 -3.93
N THR A 12 -6.28 11.35 -3.51
CA THR A 12 -5.95 11.71 -2.12
C THR A 12 -7.14 12.30 -1.36
N ALA A 13 -8.36 12.06 -1.85
CA ALA A 13 -9.57 12.53 -1.18
C ALA A 13 -9.93 11.54 -0.06
N ARG A 14 -9.85 12.03 1.18
CA ARG A 14 -10.30 11.36 2.42
C ARG A 14 -11.84 11.34 2.48
N GLY A 15 -12.47 10.91 1.39
CA GLY A 15 -13.88 10.56 1.34
C GLY A 15 -14.08 9.25 2.08
N LEU A 16 -15.25 9.08 2.70
CA LEU A 16 -15.73 7.83 3.32
C LEU A 16 -15.11 6.63 2.61
N LEU A 17 -14.42 5.77 3.38
CA LEU A 17 -13.63 4.60 2.95
C LEU A 17 -14.43 3.67 2.01
N GLN A 18 -14.62 4.11 0.78
CA GLN A 18 -15.38 3.43 -0.24
C GLN A 18 -14.39 2.63 -1.07
N SER A 19 -14.64 1.34 -1.24
CA SER A 19 -13.82 0.56 -2.15
C SER A 19 -13.85 1.18 -3.56
N SER A 20 -12.73 1.09 -4.26
CA SER A 20 -12.68 1.47 -5.67
C SER A 20 -13.37 0.45 -6.58
N VAL A 21 -13.79 -0.70 -6.05
CA VAL A 21 -14.29 -1.86 -6.80
C VAL A 21 -15.75 -2.07 -6.44
N LYS A 22 -16.65 -2.11 -7.43
CA LYS A 22 -18.06 -2.36 -7.19
C LYS A 22 -18.28 -3.81 -6.74
N GLU A 23 -19.31 -4.03 -5.92
CA GLU A 23 -19.82 -5.36 -5.60
C GLU A 23 -20.10 -6.16 -6.90
N GLY A 24 -19.88 -7.48 -6.86
CA GLY A 24 -20.11 -8.34 -8.01
C GLY A 24 -18.97 -8.39 -9.04
N THR A 25 -17.90 -7.60 -8.85
CA THR A 25 -16.75 -7.63 -9.77
C THR A 25 -15.94 -8.92 -9.58
N ALA A 26 -15.76 -9.69 -10.65
CA ALA A 26 -14.90 -10.88 -10.61
C ALA A 26 -13.42 -10.50 -10.47
N LEU A 27 -12.74 -11.03 -9.46
CA LEU A 27 -11.33 -10.77 -9.19
C LEU A 27 -10.44 -11.79 -9.91
N ASN A 28 -9.45 -11.32 -10.65
CA ASN A 28 -8.48 -12.18 -11.32
C ASN A 28 -7.35 -12.60 -10.37
N ILE A 29 -7.65 -13.48 -9.41
CA ILE A 29 -6.69 -13.99 -8.41
C ILE A 29 -6.58 -15.52 -8.39
N ASN A 30 -7.15 -16.21 -9.38
CA ASN A 30 -7.10 -17.67 -9.45
C ASN A 30 -5.70 -18.16 -9.80
N VAL A 31 -5.12 -18.94 -8.89
CA VAL A 31 -3.86 -19.65 -9.13
C VAL A 31 -4.12 -21.06 -9.69
N PHE A 32 -5.23 -21.67 -9.28
CA PHE A 32 -5.63 -23.00 -9.74
C PHE A 32 -6.47 -22.92 -11.02
N LYS A 33 -6.26 -23.89 -11.93
CA LYS A 33 -7.04 -24.03 -13.17
C LYS A 33 -8.50 -24.42 -12.90
N THR A 34 -8.74 -25.14 -11.82
CA THR A 34 -10.05 -25.56 -11.36
C THR A 34 -10.52 -24.65 -10.23
N GLY A 35 -11.54 -23.83 -10.49
CA GLY A 35 -12.13 -22.95 -9.47
C GLY A 35 -12.86 -21.77 -10.11
N LYS A 36 -13.92 -21.29 -9.46
CA LYS A 36 -14.58 -20.03 -9.83
C LYS A 36 -13.75 -18.87 -9.28
N SER A 37 -13.61 -17.80 -10.07
CA SER A 37 -13.00 -16.57 -9.58
C SER A 37 -13.79 -16.01 -8.41
N PRO A 38 -13.13 -15.62 -7.30
CA PRO A 38 -13.82 -14.97 -6.21
C PRO A 38 -14.38 -13.63 -6.70
N VAL A 39 -15.58 -13.33 -6.23
CA VAL A 39 -16.32 -12.12 -6.60
C VAL A 39 -16.22 -11.14 -5.45
N ALA A 40 -16.07 -9.84 -5.76
CA ALA A 40 -16.05 -8.79 -4.76
C ALA A 40 -17.40 -8.73 -4.02
N LEU A 41 -17.36 -8.88 -2.69
CA LEU A 41 -18.47 -8.69 -1.78
C LEU A 41 -18.74 -7.19 -1.53
N LYS A 42 -19.79 -6.89 -0.75
CA LYS A 42 -20.08 -5.54 -0.26
C LYS A 42 -19.02 -5.05 0.72
N ASP A 43 -18.83 -3.74 0.79
CA ASP A 43 -17.84 -3.11 1.68
C ASP A 43 -18.07 -3.42 3.17
N GLU A 44 -19.33 -3.60 3.57
CA GLU A 44 -19.75 -3.92 4.94
C GLU A 44 -19.44 -5.36 5.35
N GLU A 45 -19.37 -6.28 4.39
CA GLU A 45 -19.07 -7.69 4.64
C GLU A 45 -17.56 -7.90 4.91
N TYR A 46 -16.73 -6.94 4.53
CA TYR A 46 -15.31 -7.00 4.81
C TYR A 46 -15.00 -6.57 6.26
N PRO A 47 -14.05 -7.23 6.92
CA PRO A 47 -13.62 -6.84 8.25
C PRO A 47 -13.12 -5.39 8.31
N ALA A 48 -13.44 -4.69 9.41
CA ALA A 48 -13.07 -3.29 9.62
C ALA A 48 -11.55 -3.00 9.61
N TRP A 49 -10.70 -4.02 9.79
CA TRP A 49 -9.24 -3.85 9.72
C TRP A 49 -8.76 -3.57 8.30
N LEU A 50 -9.46 -4.03 7.26
CA LEU A 50 -9.06 -3.88 5.86
C LEU A 50 -8.89 -2.41 5.48
N TRP A 51 -9.79 -1.57 5.99
CA TRP A 51 -9.82 -0.15 5.69
C TRP A 51 -8.68 0.64 6.37
N ARG A 52 -8.12 0.12 7.46
CA ARG A 52 -7.00 0.73 8.18
C ARG A 52 -5.63 0.33 7.61
N VAL A 53 -5.59 -0.56 6.61
CA VAL A 53 -4.31 -1.08 6.05
C VAL A 53 -3.52 0.00 5.30
N LEU A 54 -4.18 1.00 4.73
CA LEU A 54 -3.50 2.05 3.97
C LEU A 54 -3.03 3.21 4.85
N ASP A 55 -3.51 3.29 6.09
CA ASP A 55 -3.15 4.33 7.05
C ASP A 55 -1.80 4.03 7.70
N LYS A 56 -0.74 4.46 7.01
CA LYS A 56 0.66 4.27 7.45
C LYS A 56 0.93 4.86 8.83
N GLU A 57 0.30 5.98 9.17
CA GLU A 57 0.45 6.65 10.47
C GLU A 57 -0.18 5.83 11.59
N ALA A 58 -1.39 5.31 11.38
CA ALA A 58 -2.09 4.45 12.33
C ALA A 58 -1.28 3.17 12.59
N GLN A 59 -0.79 2.52 11.53
CA GLN A 59 0.07 1.33 11.68
C GLN A 59 1.38 1.61 12.40
N GLU A 60 1.97 2.79 12.20
CA GLU A 60 3.19 3.16 12.92
C GLU A 60 2.92 3.46 14.39
N ALA A 61 1.79 4.08 14.72
CA ALA A 61 1.36 4.27 16.11
C ALA A 61 1.07 2.93 16.79
N GLU A 62 0.33 2.03 16.15
CA GLU A 62 0.05 0.68 16.67
C GLU A 62 1.34 -0.12 16.88
N LEU A 63 2.28 -0.08 15.92
CA LEU A 63 3.55 -0.79 16.03
C LEU A 63 4.45 -0.25 17.14
N LYS A 64 4.41 1.07 17.41
CA LYS A 64 5.15 1.68 18.53
C LYS A 64 4.69 1.09 19.86
N THR A 65 3.39 0.94 20.03
CA THR A 65 2.77 0.46 21.27
C THR A 65 2.89 -1.06 21.40
N ALA A 66 2.63 -1.81 20.32
CA ALA A 66 2.62 -3.27 20.34
C ALA A 66 4.04 -3.88 20.41
N ASP A 67 4.99 -3.38 19.61
CA ASP A 67 6.34 -3.94 19.50
C ASP A 67 7.40 -2.83 19.32
N PRO A 68 7.85 -2.18 20.42
CA PRO A 68 8.82 -1.09 20.35
C PRO A 68 10.13 -1.45 19.62
N PHE A 69 10.63 -2.67 19.80
CA PHE A 69 11.86 -3.13 19.12
C PHE A 69 11.70 -3.22 17.60
N LYS A 70 10.55 -3.71 17.11
CA LYS A 70 10.27 -3.76 15.66
C LYS A 70 10.13 -2.35 15.10
N TYR A 71 9.48 -1.46 15.84
CA TYR A 71 9.40 -0.04 15.49
C TYR A 71 10.80 0.58 15.35
N MET A 72 11.68 0.42 16.33
CA MET A 72 13.04 0.98 16.30
C MET A 72 13.86 0.43 15.12
N ARG A 73 13.78 -0.88 14.85
CA ARG A 73 14.42 -1.49 13.67
C ARG A 73 13.89 -0.90 12.35
N LYS A 74 12.58 -0.63 12.26
CA LYS A 74 11.97 0.02 11.10
C LYS A 74 12.52 1.45 10.92
N GLN A 75 12.65 2.23 12.00
CA GLN A 75 13.21 3.58 11.95
C GLN A 75 14.69 3.57 11.54
N ALA A 76 15.52 2.70 12.12
CA ALA A 76 16.93 2.56 11.73
C ALA A 76 17.10 2.25 10.22
N LYS A 77 16.26 1.36 9.67
CA LYS A 77 16.25 1.08 8.23
C LYS A 77 15.85 2.30 7.38
N LYS A 78 14.91 3.13 7.85
CA LYS A 78 14.51 4.37 7.14
C LYS A 78 15.69 5.35 7.07
N VAL A 79 16.33 5.62 8.21
CA VAL A 79 17.51 6.52 8.30
C VAL A 79 18.65 6.00 7.42
N HIS A 80 18.93 4.69 7.47
CA HIS A 80 19.97 4.10 6.64
C HIS A 80 19.70 4.28 5.14
N LYS A 81 18.46 4.04 4.69
CA LYS A 81 18.06 4.29 3.30
C LYS A 81 18.23 5.76 2.89
N GLN A 82 17.92 6.71 3.77
CA GLN A 82 18.13 8.13 3.49
C GLN A 82 19.62 8.46 3.33
N LYS A 83 20.47 7.93 4.21
CA LYS A 83 21.93 8.09 4.10
C LYS A 83 22.49 7.52 2.79
N LEU A 84 22.05 6.32 2.40
CA LEU A 84 22.46 5.73 1.12
C LEU A 84 22.04 6.59 -0.07
N LYS A 85 20.79 7.07 -0.09
CA LYS A 85 20.30 7.97 -1.16
C LYS A 85 21.10 9.27 -1.22
N HIS A 86 21.40 9.85 -0.07
CA HIS A 86 22.20 11.07 0.03
C HIS A 86 23.63 10.85 -0.50
N ASN A 87 24.29 9.77 -0.08
CA ASN A 87 25.62 9.42 -0.55
C ASN A 87 25.64 9.18 -2.07
N ASN A 88 24.66 8.45 -2.59
CA ASN A 88 24.53 8.20 -4.03
C ASN A 88 24.30 9.51 -4.81
N PHE A 89 23.53 10.44 -4.26
CA PHE A 89 23.32 11.76 -4.84
C PHE A 89 24.62 12.57 -4.90
N LEU A 90 25.37 12.66 -3.80
CA LEU A 90 26.66 13.34 -3.77
C LEU A 90 27.68 12.71 -4.73
N ALA A 91 27.70 11.39 -4.83
CA ALA A 91 28.57 10.69 -5.77
C ALA A 91 28.22 10.98 -7.23
N ALA A 92 26.93 11.17 -7.55
CA ALA A 92 26.49 11.53 -8.89
C ALA A 92 26.91 12.96 -9.28
N LEU A 93 26.93 13.90 -8.33
CA LEU A 93 27.36 15.29 -8.56
C LEU A 93 28.88 15.45 -8.75
N LYS A 94 29.67 14.49 -8.29
CA LYS A 94 31.14 14.52 -8.38
C LYS A 94 31.66 14.02 -9.75
N LYS A 95 30.78 13.55 -10.64
CA LYS A 95 31.12 13.24 -12.03
C LYS A 95 31.03 14.47 -12.90
#